data_AF-A0A522VKR9-F1
#
_entry.id   AF-A0A522VKR9-F1
#
_cell.length_a   1.000
_cell.length_b   1.000
_cell.length_c   1.000
_cell.angle_alpha   90.00
_cell.angle_beta   90.00
_cell.angle_gamma   90.00
#
_symmetry.space_group_name_H-M   'P 1'
#
loop_
_entity.id
_entity.type
_entity.pdbx_description
1 polymer ?
#
loop_
_entity_poly.entity_id
_entity_poly.type
_entity_poly.pdbx_seq_one_letter_code
_entity_poly.pdbx_strand_id
1 'polypeptide(L)' 'MSGFTHFDAKGNAQMVDVGHKDETARTATAKATVLVAPETMKLIQDKGMKKGDVLAVAQ' A
#
# COMPACT_ATOMS: atom_id res chain seq x y z
N MET A 1 7.94 -21.70 -16.11
CA MET A 1 8.62 -20.43 -15.84
C MET A 1 7.59 -19.33 -15.82
N SER A 2 7.55 -18.58 -14.72
CA SER A 2 6.59 -17.52 -14.42
C SER A 2 6.81 -16.31 -15.32
N GLY A 3 5.94 -16.11 -16.31
CA GLY A 3 5.83 -14.85 -17.04
C GLY A 3 5.07 -13.80 -16.23
N PHE A 4 5.31 -12.53 -16.51
CA PHE A 4 4.47 -11.46 -15.96
C PHE A 4 3.06 -11.57 -16.54
N THR A 5 2.04 -11.55 -15.68
CA THR A 5 0.64 -11.61 -16.14
C THR A 5 0.10 -10.24 -16.53
N HIS A 6 0.63 -9.17 -15.95
CA HIS A 6 0.20 -7.79 -16.17
C HIS A 6 0.90 -7.09 -17.33
N PHE A 7 1.69 -7.83 -18.13
CA PHE A 7 2.35 -7.31 -19.33
C PHE A 7 2.01 -8.19 -20.53
N ASP A 8 1.77 -7.58 -21.69
CA ASP A 8 1.58 -8.28 -22.95
C ASP A 8 2.93 -8.83 -23.50
N ALA A 9 2.88 -9.57 -24.60
CA ALA A 9 4.08 -10.12 -25.25
C ALA A 9 5.04 -9.05 -25.81
N LYS A 10 4.60 -7.79 -25.91
CA LYS A 10 5.39 -6.62 -26.34
C LYS A 10 5.91 -5.81 -25.15
N GLY A 11 5.60 -6.18 -23.91
CA GLY A 11 5.99 -5.49 -22.69
C GLY A 11 5.11 -4.31 -22.30
N ASN A 12 3.95 -4.11 -22.93
CA ASN A 12 2.99 -3.09 -22.53
C ASN A 12 2.16 -3.57 -21.34
N ALA A 13 1.78 -2.67 -20.44
CA ALA A 13 0.88 -3.01 -19.34
C ALA A 13 -0.49 -3.44 -19.88
N GLN A 14 -1.04 -4.53 -19.31
CA GLN A 14 -2.38 -5.02 -19.62
C GLN A 14 -3.09 -5.45 -18.33
N MET A 15 -4.41 -5.31 -18.30
CA MET A 15 -5.24 -5.89 -17.24
C MET A 15 -5.48 -7.37 -17.55
N VAL A 16 -5.28 -8.23 -16.55
CA VAL A 16 -5.54 -9.66 -16.70
C VAL A 16 -7.04 -9.90 -16.66
N ASP A 17 -7.59 -10.56 -17.68
CA ASP A 17 -8.98 -11.03 -17.64
C ASP A 17 -9.13 -12.15 -16.59
N VAL A 18 -10.00 -11.91 -15.62
CA VAL A 18 -10.34 -12.83 -14.53
C VAL A 18 -11.82 -13.24 -14.55
N GLY A 19 -12.59 -12.87 -15.57
CA GLY A 19 -14.04 -13.10 -15.63
C GLY A 19 -14.46 -14.57 -15.69
N HIS A 20 -13.53 -15.47 -16.03
CA HIS A 20 -13.75 -16.92 -16.03
C HIS A 20 -13.48 -17.58 -14.66
N LYS A 21 -13.01 -16.83 -13.66
CA LYS A 21 -12.65 -17.38 -12.36
C LYS A 21 -13.87 -17.40 -11.44
N ASP A 22 -14.05 -18.51 -10.73
CA ASP A 22 -15.09 -18.61 -9.71
C ASP A 22 -14.86 -17.61 -8.58
N GLU A 23 -15.95 -17.02 -8.10
CA GLU A 23 -15.94 -16.14 -6.94
C GLU A 23 -15.63 -16.94 -5.67
N THR A 24 -14.65 -16.47 -4.89
CA THR A 24 -14.31 -17.04 -3.58
C THR A 24 -14.06 -15.92 -2.58
N ALA A 25 -14.30 -16.19 -1.29
CA ALA A 25 -13.95 -15.26 -0.23
C ALA A 25 -12.42 -15.13 -0.13
N ARG A 26 -11.91 -13.91 -0.27
CA ARG A 26 -10.47 -13.61 -0.22
C ARG A 26 -10.22 -12.44 0.72
N THR A 27 -9.17 -12.54 1.51
CA THR A 27 -8.68 -11.46 2.37
C THR A 27 -7.16 -11.36 2.24
N ALA A 28 -6.62 -10.16 2.44
CA ALA A 28 -5.20 -9.90 2.45
C ALA A 28 -4.89 -8.81 3.50
N THR A 29 -3.79 -9.00 4.23
CA THR A 29 -3.29 -8.04 5.20
C THR A 29 -1.93 -7.54 4.77
N ALA A 30 -1.76 -6.23 4.66
CA ALA A 30 -0.49 -5.59 4.37
C ALA A 30 -0.02 -4.73 5.56
N LYS A 31 1.29 -4.49 5.65
CA LYS A 31 1.89 -3.60 6.65
C LYS A 31 2.96 -2.72 6.00
N ALA A 32 3.17 -1.53 6.56
CA ALA A 32 4.25 -0.63 6.17
C ALA A 32 4.88 0.01 7.42
N THR A 33 6.11 0.47 7.29
CA THR A 33 6.85 1.19 8.33
C THR A 33 7.41 2.47 7.74
N VAL A 34 7.22 3.59 8.43
CA VAL A 34 7.84 4.88 8.08
C VAL A 34 8.93 5.15 9.12
N LEU A 35 10.18 5.15 8.67
CA LEU A 35 11.31 5.51 9.52
C LEU A 35 11.42 7.04 9.59
N VAL A 36 11.47 7.55 10.81
CA VAL A 36 11.56 9.00 11.08
C VAL A 36 12.68 9.26 12.08
N ALA A 37 13.15 10.51 12.11
CA ALA A 37 14.09 10.94 13.13
C ALA A 37 13.46 10.92 14.53
N PRO A 38 14.23 10.71 15.61
CA PRO A 38 13.71 10.64 16.99
C PRO A 38 12.88 11.86 17.41
N GLU A 39 13.28 13.06 16.99
CA GLU A 39 12.57 14.32 17.23
C GLU A 39 11.20 14.35 16.57
N THR A 40 11.07 13.79 15.36
CA THR A 40 9.80 13.67 14.65
C THR A 40 8.89 12.69 15.37
N MET A 41 9.42 11.55 15.83
CA MET A 41 8.65 10.58 16.61
C MET A 41 8.09 11.20 17.90
N LYS A 42 8.92 11.99 18.61
CA LYS A 42 8.48 12.71 19.81
C LYS A 42 7.35 13.70 19.49
N LEU A 43 7.49 14.49 18.43
CA LEU A 43 6.44 15.42 18.00
C LEU A 43 5.13 14.71 17.62
N ILE A 44 5.19 13.52 17.03
CA ILE A 44 4.00 12.70 16.73
C ILE A 44 3.32 12.26 18.04
N GLN A 45 4.10 11.74 19.00
CA GLN A 45 3.57 11.27 20.30
C GLN A 45 2.94 12.41 21.12
N ASP A 46 3.61 13.57 21.14
CA ASP A 46 3.17 14.74 21.90
C ASP A 46 2.06 15.53 21.19
N LYS A 47 1.62 15.10 19.99
CA LYS A 47 0.72 15.84 19.11
C LYS A 47 1.20 17.27 18.81
N GLY A 48 2.51 17.49 18.84
CA GLY A 48 3.16 18.81 18.68
C GLY A 48 3.40 19.22 17.22
N MET A 49 2.87 18.46 16.25
CA MET A 49 3.04 18.76 14.83
C MET A 49 2.28 20.04 14.42
N LYS A 50 2.97 20.96 13.75
CA LYS A 50 2.37 22.23 13.27
C LYS A 50 1.15 22.04 12.37
N LYS A 51 1.07 20.90 11.68
CA LYS A 51 -0.02 20.56 10.76
C LYS A 51 -1.18 19.80 11.44
N GLY A 52 -1.16 19.65 12.76
CA GLY A 52 -2.16 18.91 13.52
C GLY A 52 -1.83 17.41 13.62
N ASP A 53 -2.86 16.61 13.91
CA ASP A 53 -2.73 15.16 14.15
C ASP A 53 -2.42 14.40 12.86
N VAL A 54 -1.16 14.00 12.68
CA VAL A 54 -0.70 13.36 11.45
C VAL A 54 -1.14 11.91 11.31
N LEU A 55 -1.45 11.22 12.42
CA LEU A 55 -1.90 9.82 12.37
C LEU A 55 -3.37 9.76 11.99
N ALA A 56 -4.19 10.66 12.52
CA ALA A 56 -5.59 10.77 12.12
C ALA A 56 -5.76 11.09 10.63
N VAL A 57 -4.85 11.87 10.05
CA VAL A 57 -4.87 12.18 8.60
C VAL A 57 -4.43 10.99 7.73
N ALA A 58 -3.63 10.06 8.27
CA ALA A 58 -3.04 8.96 7.50
C ALA A 58 -3.84 7.65 7.53
N GLN A 59 -4.89 7.55 8.37
CA GLN A 59 -5.73 6.36 8.51
C GLN A 59 -6.73 6.19 7.35
#